data_AF-A0A9N9HIE2-F1
#
_entry.id   AF-A0A9N9HIE2-F1
#
_cell.length_a   1.000
_cell.length_b   1.000
_cell.length_c   1.000
_cell.angle_alpha   90.00
_cell.angle_beta   90.00
_cell.angle_gamma   90.00
#
_symmetry.space_group_name_H-M   'P 1'
#
loop_
_entity.id
_entity.type
_entity.pdbx_description
1 polymer ?
#
loop_
_entity_poly.entity_id
_entity_poly.type
_entity_poly.pdbx_seq_one_letter_code
_entity_poly.pdbx_strand_id
1 'polypeptide(L)'
;ISNPRTQLITHGGVLEFNANDDRVYLPEWMYNSLSLVEGAEVTLRLKELPKGTWVKFRPIDTEYKKIKDYRAAFEGYLRSHFTTLTTGEILTIKQANSSYQFIVESLKPAKAVRVVDTDLEVEISPLVDEEASLNMDKDIHVGQTVEGSIQKNDYAYWNLKSIEKSRGLNIVLTIKEGDADLVVSNVQFPKDDDHIWSNFSSDPSKSVFIASTNFEYATKDDIHIGVHGYGDSSNPYELTVTHSDQPPTMSEHSLELINDHAPGYIQCRNCGSWIPERTIALHSNFCERNNIMCSSCNKVMKKGEEKNHWHCSKCDKSLPDLAYHRRTMCPDKLIKCRFCLNLVKQGELSTNQNDILEGFSSHESYCGGRTITCLKCGKAVILKNVAVHAKMHEVEKQNQRLPPLCRNANCTRISADNSLKLCTVCFGPFWSPTADPTRQMLFRRVARKYHHQLTVGCKNSWCKNEYCATGNSQPKDATTAATTLIPLLQQVQSASMYFCVDEITMKKRLLANFLYKGEDGQDLVYEDDSREDVSDRPKIL
;
A
#
# COMPACT_ATOMS: atom_id res chain seq x y z
N ILE A 1 3.65 -17.69 -29.76
CA ILE A 1 3.10 -18.81 -30.55
C ILE A 1 1.82 -18.30 -31.18
N SER A 2 1.64 -18.44 -32.49
CA SER A 2 0.43 -17.99 -33.17
C SER A 2 -0.16 -19.10 -34.04
N ASN A 3 -1.49 -19.22 -34.00
CA ASN A 3 -2.23 -20.06 -34.92
C ASN A 3 -2.49 -19.26 -36.22
N PRO A 4 -1.91 -19.65 -37.36
CA PRO A 4 -2.07 -18.91 -38.62
C PRO A 4 -3.52 -18.91 -39.13
N ARG A 5 -4.35 -19.89 -38.74
CA ARG A 5 -5.75 -20.01 -39.19
C ARG A 5 -6.68 -19.09 -38.40
N THR A 6 -6.54 -19.03 -37.08
CA THR A 6 -7.41 -18.23 -36.19
C THR A 6 -6.84 -16.86 -35.84
N GLN A 7 -5.57 -16.60 -36.19
CA GLN A 7 -4.83 -15.39 -35.81
C GLN A 7 -4.72 -15.18 -34.29
N LEU A 8 -5.03 -16.21 -33.49
CA LEU A 8 -4.87 -16.18 -32.05
C LEU A 8 -3.39 -16.30 -31.68
N ILE A 9 -2.98 -15.54 -30.67
CA ILE A 9 -1.60 -15.43 -30.22
C ILE A 9 -1.55 -15.69 -28.73
N THR A 10 -0.67 -16.59 -28.32
CA THR A 10 -0.32 -16.81 -26.91
C THR A 10 1.20 -16.80 -26.74
N HIS A 11 1.67 -16.61 -25.52
CA HIS A 11 3.08 -16.60 -25.16
C HIS A 11 3.34 -17.73 -24.17
N GLY A 12 4.47 -18.41 -24.35
CA GLY A 12 4.90 -19.52 -23.50
C GLY A 12 6.42 -19.56 -23.42
N GLY A 13 6.93 -20.12 -22.34
CA GLY A 13 8.34 -20.45 -22.17
C GLY A 13 8.65 -21.83 -22.74
N VAL A 14 9.94 -22.07 -23.01
CA VAL A 14 10.43 -23.40 -23.40
C VAL A 14 10.84 -24.14 -22.14
N LEU A 15 10.32 -25.36 -21.96
CA LEU A 15 10.70 -26.23 -20.86
C LEU A 15 11.92 -27.08 -21.23
N GLU A 16 11.83 -27.83 -22.33
CA GLU A 16 12.87 -28.74 -22.82
C GLU A 16 12.91 -28.76 -24.36
N PHE A 17 14.07 -29.13 -24.93
CA PHE A 17 14.29 -29.28 -26.37
C PHE A 17 14.47 -30.75 -26.75
N ASN A 18 13.48 -31.59 -26.42
CA ASN A 18 13.50 -33.04 -26.63
C ASN A 18 12.51 -33.52 -27.72
N ALA A 19 11.80 -32.59 -28.36
CA ALA A 19 10.84 -32.91 -29.41
C ALA A 19 11.56 -33.38 -30.69
N ASN A 20 10.92 -34.29 -31.43
CA ASN A 20 11.39 -34.67 -32.76
C ASN A 20 11.41 -33.45 -33.70
N ASP A 21 12.26 -33.50 -34.73
CA ASP A 21 12.36 -32.45 -35.73
C ASP A 21 10.99 -32.04 -36.29
N ASP A 22 10.81 -30.73 -36.45
CA ASP A 22 9.57 -30.06 -36.90
C ASP A 22 8.32 -30.29 -36.02
N ARG A 23 8.49 -30.69 -34.76
CA ARG A 23 7.38 -30.84 -33.80
C ARG A 23 7.54 -29.96 -32.58
N VAL A 24 6.40 -29.49 -32.07
CA VAL A 24 6.29 -28.72 -30.83
C VAL A 24 5.18 -29.33 -30.00
N TYR A 25 5.46 -29.59 -28.74
CA TYR A 25 4.46 -30.07 -27.79
C TYR A 25 3.98 -28.89 -26.94
N LEU A 26 2.66 -28.68 -26.93
CA LEU A 26 2.01 -27.62 -26.17
C LEU A 26 1.11 -28.25 -25.09
N PRO A 27 1.00 -27.65 -23.90
CA PRO A 27 0.05 -28.09 -22.90
C PRO A 27 -1.40 -27.86 -23.38
N GLU A 28 -2.32 -28.67 -22.85
CA GLU A 28 -3.74 -28.66 -23.22
C GLU A 28 -4.38 -27.26 -23.15
N TRP A 29 -4.00 -26.44 -22.17
CA TRP A 29 -4.53 -25.08 -22.05
C TRP A 29 -4.07 -24.16 -23.19
N MET A 30 -2.83 -24.27 -23.67
CA MET A 30 -2.35 -23.47 -24.82
C MET A 30 -3.04 -23.93 -26.10
N TYR A 31 -3.28 -25.24 -26.19
CA TYR A 31 -4.00 -25.84 -27.30
C TYR A 31 -5.44 -25.31 -27.40
N ASN A 32 -6.13 -25.22 -26.26
CA ASN A 32 -7.47 -24.64 -26.16
C ASN A 32 -7.47 -23.12 -26.44
N SER A 33 -6.51 -22.39 -25.85
CA SER A 33 -6.38 -20.93 -26.02
C SER A 33 -6.10 -20.53 -27.47
N LEU A 34 -5.35 -21.34 -28.22
CA LEU A 34 -5.07 -21.12 -29.64
C LEU A 34 -6.12 -21.76 -30.57
N SER A 35 -7.09 -22.50 -30.02
CA SER A 35 -8.07 -23.30 -30.77
C SER A 35 -7.40 -24.20 -31.82
N LEU A 36 -6.40 -24.97 -31.39
CA LEU A 36 -5.66 -25.89 -32.25
C LEU A 36 -6.37 -27.24 -32.42
N VAL A 37 -5.99 -27.96 -33.46
CA VAL A 37 -6.37 -29.37 -33.71
C VAL A 37 -5.06 -30.18 -33.82
N GLU A 38 -5.10 -31.49 -33.58
CA GLU A 38 -3.89 -32.30 -33.49
C GLU A 38 -3.21 -32.34 -34.87
N GLY A 39 -1.92 -32.05 -34.92
CA GLY A 39 -1.18 -31.87 -36.18
C GLY A 39 -1.39 -30.50 -36.86
N ALA A 40 -2.04 -29.54 -36.21
CA ALA A 40 -2.13 -28.17 -36.73
C ALA A 40 -0.77 -27.46 -36.75
N GLU A 41 -0.55 -26.68 -37.81
CA GLU A 41 0.65 -25.86 -37.95
C GLU A 41 0.56 -24.62 -37.05
N VAL A 42 1.67 -24.30 -36.38
CA VAL A 42 1.81 -23.11 -35.52
C VAL A 42 3.06 -22.34 -35.89
N THR A 43 3.00 -21.02 -35.82
CA THR A 43 4.17 -20.17 -36.02
C THR A 43 4.81 -19.83 -34.68
N LEU A 44 6.10 -20.14 -34.55
CA LEU A 44 6.92 -19.76 -33.41
C LEU A 44 7.71 -18.49 -33.73
N ARG A 45 7.74 -17.55 -32.80
CA ARG A 45 8.59 -16.36 -32.84
C ARG A 45 9.19 -16.14 -31.47
N LEU A 46 10.51 -15.98 -31.42
CA LEU A 46 11.20 -15.58 -30.21
C LEU A 46 10.86 -14.10 -29.90
N LYS A 47 10.47 -13.82 -28.66
CA LYS A 47 10.13 -12.47 -28.21
C LYS A 47 10.51 -12.30 -26.75
N GLU A 48 11.24 -11.25 -26.45
CA GLU A 48 11.50 -10.84 -25.07
C GLU A 48 10.28 -10.10 -24.51
N LEU A 49 9.82 -10.52 -23.33
CA LEU A 49 8.67 -9.92 -22.65
C LEU A 49 9.13 -9.17 -21.38
N PRO A 50 8.53 -8.00 -21.08
CA PRO A 50 8.82 -7.28 -19.85
C PRO A 50 8.35 -8.09 -18.63
N LYS A 51 8.96 -7.82 -17.47
CA LYS A 51 8.52 -8.39 -16.20
C LYS A 51 7.13 -7.87 -15.85
N GLY A 52 6.22 -8.76 -15.48
CA GLY A 52 4.89 -8.39 -15.01
C GLY A 52 4.97 -7.75 -13.64
N THR A 53 4.25 -6.64 -13.45
CA THR A 53 4.11 -5.97 -12.14
C THR A 53 2.71 -6.09 -11.58
N TRP A 54 1.69 -6.18 -12.45
CA TRP A 54 0.30 -6.25 -12.04
C TRP A 54 -0.55 -6.99 -13.08
N VAL A 55 -1.57 -7.70 -12.60
CA VAL A 55 -2.56 -8.43 -13.40
C VAL A 55 -3.96 -8.25 -12.84
N LYS A 56 -4.93 -8.08 -13.73
CA LYS A 56 -6.36 -8.17 -13.42
C LYS A 56 -6.97 -9.45 -13.98
N PHE A 57 -7.58 -10.24 -13.13
CA PHE A 57 -8.34 -11.42 -13.51
C PHE A 57 -9.83 -11.18 -13.40
N ARG A 58 -10.59 -11.68 -14.36
CA ARG A 58 -12.05 -11.74 -14.31
C ARG A 58 -12.48 -13.19 -14.13
N PRO A 59 -13.22 -13.55 -13.07
CA PRO A 59 -13.78 -14.89 -12.94
C PRO A 59 -14.80 -15.13 -14.06
N ILE A 60 -14.94 -16.38 -14.49
CA ILE A 60 -15.99 -16.79 -15.44
C ILE A 60 -17.26 -17.22 -14.69
N ASP A 61 -17.10 -17.83 -13.51
CA ASP A 61 -18.20 -18.35 -12.68
C ASP A 61 -18.16 -17.81 -11.25
N THR A 62 -19.30 -17.82 -10.56
CA THR A 62 -19.42 -17.35 -9.17
C THR A 62 -18.78 -18.31 -8.15
N GLU A 63 -18.32 -19.47 -8.60
CA GLU A 63 -17.70 -20.51 -7.77
C GLU A 63 -16.36 -20.05 -7.19
N TYR A 64 -15.69 -19.09 -7.83
CA TYR A 64 -14.45 -18.48 -7.30
C TYR A 64 -14.59 -17.95 -5.87
N LYS A 65 -15.80 -17.57 -5.42
CA LYS A 65 -16.08 -17.12 -4.05
C LYS A 65 -15.75 -18.17 -2.98
N LYS A 66 -15.60 -19.45 -3.36
CA LYS A 66 -15.20 -20.55 -2.46
C LYS A 66 -13.70 -20.54 -2.12
N ILE A 67 -12.89 -19.80 -2.87
CA ILE A 67 -11.44 -19.69 -2.63
C ILE A 67 -11.20 -18.78 -1.43
N LYS A 68 -10.68 -19.35 -0.33
CA LYS A 68 -10.44 -18.61 0.92
C LYS A 68 -9.26 -17.63 0.85
N ASP A 69 -8.22 -18.00 0.09
CA ASP A 69 -6.99 -17.20 -0.05
C ASP A 69 -6.61 -17.14 -1.54
N TYR A 70 -7.08 -16.08 -2.21
CA TYR A 70 -6.82 -15.86 -3.63
C TYR A 70 -5.33 -15.68 -3.90
N ARG A 71 -4.62 -14.92 -3.07
CA ARG A 71 -3.22 -14.57 -3.33
C ARG A 71 -2.34 -15.81 -3.33
N ALA A 72 -2.44 -16.64 -2.30
CA ALA A 72 -1.66 -17.87 -2.22
C ALA A 72 -2.01 -18.86 -3.36
N ALA A 73 -3.30 -18.94 -3.73
CA ALA A 73 -3.75 -19.81 -4.81
C ALA A 73 -3.18 -19.40 -6.17
N PHE A 74 -3.27 -18.12 -6.53
CA PHE A 74 -2.74 -17.59 -7.78
C PHE A 74 -1.22 -17.65 -7.82
N GLU A 75 -0.53 -17.26 -6.74
CA GLU A 75 0.93 -17.23 -6.70
C GLU A 75 1.53 -18.65 -6.86
N GLY A 76 1.00 -19.64 -6.12
CA GLY A 76 1.44 -21.03 -6.25
C GLY A 76 1.15 -21.62 -7.64
N TYR A 77 -0.03 -21.33 -8.20
CA TYR A 77 -0.44 -21.85 -9.50
C TYR A 77 0.36 -21.23 -10.65
N LEU A 78 0.52 -19.91 -10.66
CA LEU A 78 1.32 -19.21 -11.67
C LEU A 78 2.77 -19.67 -11.64
N ARG A 79 3.39 -19.78 -10.45
CA ARG A 79 4.78 -20.23 -10.31
C ARG A 79 5.01 -21.66 -10.82
N SER A 80 4.01 -22.53 -10.69
CA SER A 80 4.15 -23.96 -11.04
C SER A 80 3.80 -24.27 -12.49
N HIS A 81 2.96 -23.46 -13.15
CA HIS A 81 2.38 -23.82 -14.46
C HIS A 81 2.58 -22.76 -15.56
N PHE A 82 2.93 -21.52 -15.22
CA PHE A 82 3.00 -20.42 -16.20
C PHE A 82 4.33 -19.67 -16.12
N THR A 83 4.97 -19.48 -17.28
CA THR A 83 6.16 -18.64 -17.41
C THR A 83 5.82 -17.22 -17.87
N THR A 84 4.69 -17.08 -18.55
CA THR A 84 4.23 -15.87 -19.22
C THR A 84 2.71 -15.80 -19.14
N LEU A 85 2.17 -14.58 -19.16
CA LEU A 85 0.72 -14.33 -19.26
C LEU A 85 0.43 -13.42 -20.45
N THR A 86 -0.66 -13.71 -21.17
CA THR A 86 -1.17 -12.88 -22.27
C THR A 86 -2.57 -12.37 -21.96
N THR A 87 -2.88 -11.12 -22.30
CA THR A 87 -4.23 -10.58 -22.15
C THR A 87 -5.23 -11.36 -23.00
N GLY A 88 -6.40 -11.69 -22.43
CA GLY A 88 -7.46 -12.49 -23.06
C GLY A 88 -7.32 -14.01 -22.86
N GLU A 89 -6.27 -14.47 -22.20
CA GLU A 89 -6.03 -15.89 -21.93
C GLU A 89 -6.92 -16.41 -20.79
N ILE A 90 -7.36 -17.66 -20.88
CA ILE A 90 -8.15 -18.32 -19.82
C ILE A 90 -7.24 -19.20 -18.98
N LEU A 91 -7.19 -18.94 -17.68
CA LEU A 91 -6.51 -19.74 -16.67
C LEU A 91 -7.53 -20.61 -15.93
N THR A 92 -7.22 -21.88 -15.78
CA THR A 92 -8.01 -22.81 -14.97
C THR A 92 -7.23 -23.20 -13.72
N ILE A 93 -7.57 -22.68 -12.55
CA ILE A 93 -6.91 -23.00 -11.28
C ILE A 93 -7.59 -24.21 -10.66
N LYS A 94 -6.82 -25.28 -10.44
CA LYS A 94 -7.31 -26.50 -9.77
C LYS A 94 -6.91 -26.47 -8.29
N GLN A 95 -7.88 -26.55 -7.38
CA GLN A 95 -7.68 -26.71 -5.95
C GLN A 95 -8.49 -27.91 -5.43
N ALA A 96 -7.79 -28.89 -4.87
CA ALA A 96 -8.39 -30.15 -4.41
C ALA A 96 -9.27 -30.80 -5.50
N ASN A 97 -10.60 -30.81 -5.31
CA ASN A 97 -11.58 -31.38 -6.24
C ASN A 97 -12.34 -30.34 -7.09
N SER A 98 -11.96 -29.06 -7.04
CA SER A 98 -12.64 -27.99 -7.77
C SER A 98 -11.69 -27.29 -8.75
N SER A 99 -12.23 -26.89 -9.90
CA SER A 99 -11.53 -26.09 -10.91
C SER A 99 -12.26 -24.76 -11.11
N TYR A 100 -11.51 -23.67 -11.10
CA TYR A 100 -12.04 -22.31 -11.25
C TYR A 100 -11.42 -21.65 -12.48
N GLN A 101 -12.24 -21.03 -13.32
CA GLN A 101 -11.78 -20.41 -14.56
C GLN A 101 -11.75 -18.89 -14.47
N PHE A 102 -10.65 -18.29 -14.93
CA PHE A 102 -10.43 -16.86 -14.93
C PHE A 102 -9.89 -16.40 -16.29
N ILE A 103 -10.34 -15.25 -16.77
CA ILE A 103 -9.79 -14.58 -17.94
C ILE A 103 -8.79 -13.51 -17.47
N VAL A 104 -7.63 -13.44 -18.14
CA VAL A 104 -6.69 -12.33 -18.01
C VAL A 104 -7.32 -11.09 -18.66
N GLU A 105 -7.85 -10.19 -17.85
CA GLU A 105 -8.52 -8.98 -18.36
C GLU A 105 -7.50 -7.91 -18.77
N SER A 106 -6.48 -7.67 -17.93
CA SER A 106 -5.45 -6.67 -18.23
C SER A 106 -4.13 -6.98 -17.53
N LEU A 107 -3.04 -6.48 -18.11
CA LEU A 107 -1.66 -6.72 -17.68
C LEU A 107 -0.85 -5.43 -17.74
N LYS A 108 0.11 -5.26 -16.82
CA LYS A 108 1.12 -4.19 -16.85
C LYS A 108 2.53 -4.78 -16.83
N PRO A 109 3.48 -4.23 -17.61
CA PRO A 109 3.38 -3.01 -18.42
C PRO A 109 2.90 -3.22 -19.87
N ALA A 110 2.73 -4.46 -20.32
CA ALA A 110 2.37 -4.78 -21.70
C ALA A 110 1.26 -5.83 -21.76
N LYS A 111 0.67 -6.00 -22.95
CA LYS A 111 -0.37 -7.02 -23.22
C LYS A 111 0.11 -8.47 -23.07
N ALA A 112 1.41 -8.68 -22.94
CA ALA A 112 2.01 -9.96 -22.59
C ALA A 112 3.23 -9.70 -21.70
N VAL A 113 3.35 -10.46 -20.61
CA VAL A 113 4.40 -10.27 -19.59
C VAL A 113 5.00 -11.60 -19.15
N ARG A 114 6.24 -11.55 -18.65
CA ARG A 114 6.88 -12.69 -17.98
C ARG A 114 6.55 -12.66 -16.49
N VAL A 115 6.21 -13.82 -15.93
CA VAL A 115 5.79 -13.99 -14.52
C VAL A 115 6.72 -14.85 -13.67
N VAL A 116 7.90 -15.22 -14.21
CA VAL A 116 8.93 -15.98 -13.49
C VAL A 116 9.75 -15.05 -12.60
N ASP A 117 9.87 -15.40 -11.31
CA ASP A 117 10.58 -14.64 -10.28
C ASP A 117 10.20 -13.16 -10.25
N THR A 118 8.88 -12.92 -10.28
CA THR A 118 8.26 -11.61 -10.19
C THR A 118 7.20 -11.60 -9.10
N ASP A 119 7.20 -10.54 -8.30
CA ASP A 119 6.12 -10.24 -7.36
C ASP A 119 4.98 -9.58 -8.13
N LEU A 120 4.09 -10.40 -8.69
CA LEU A 120 2.96 -9.92 -9.50
C LEU A 120 1.80 -9.52 -8.57
N GLU A 121 1.38 -8.26 -8.61
CA GLU A 121 0.17 -7.82 -7.91
C GLU A 121 -1.07 -8.36 -8.61
N VAL A 122 -1.92 -9.08 -7.86
CA VAL A 122 -3.12 -9.74 -8.39
C VAL A 122 -4.37 -9.00 -7.94
N GLU A 123 -5.15 -8.52 -8.91
CA GLU A 123 -6.46 -7.92 -8.72
C GLU A 123 -7.54 -8.80 -9.37
N ILE A 124 -8.68 -8.95 -8.69
CA ILE A 124 -9.81 -9.74 -9.20
C ILE A 124 -11.00 -8.80 -9.43
N SER A 125 -11.48 -8.73 -10.67
CA SER A 125 -12.74 -8.08 -11.00
C SER A 125 -13.89 -8.89 -10.41
N PRO A 126 -14.84 -8.29 -9.66
CA PRO A 126 -16.05 -8.98 -9.29
C PRO A 126 -16.80 -9.41 -10.57
N LEU A 127 -17.40 -10.61 -10.55
CA LEU A 127 -18.37 -10.97 -11.57
C LEU A 127 -19.54 -10.00 -11.45
N VAL A 128 -19.70 -9.16 -12.46
CA VAL A 128 -20.90 -8.35 -12.65
C VAL A 128 -21.96 -9.33 -13.10
N ASP A 129 -23.00 -9.52 -12.30
CA ASP A 129 -24.18 -10.27 -12.73
C ASP A 129 -24.69 -9.61 -14.03
N GLU A 130 -24.72 -10.35 -15.14
CA GLU A 130 -24.96 -9.83 -16.50
C GLU A 130 -26.28 -9.06 -16.66
N GLU A 131 -27.18 -9.12 -15.67
CA GLU A 131 -28.42 -8.35 -15.61
C GLU A 131 -28.20 -6.83 -15.41
N ALA A 132 -27.03 -6.40 -14.90
CA ALA A 132 -26.73 -4.98 -14.67
C ALA A 132 -26.21 -4.21 -15.89
N SER A 133 -26.12 -4.85 -17.07
CA SER A 133 -25.48 -4.28 -18.26
C SER A 133 -26.37 -3.35 -19.11
N LEU A 134 -27.63 -3.10 -18.71
CA LEU A 134 -28.55 -2.23 -19.46
C LEU A 134 -28.73 -0.81 -18.89
N ASN A 135 -28.34 -0.54 -17.65
CA ASN A 135 -28.49 0.80 -17.05
C ASN A 135 -27.12 1.43 -16.79
N MET A 136 -26.59 2.11 -17.83
CA MET A 136 -25.38 2.93 -17.75
C MET A 136 -25.38 3.82 -16.49
N ASP A 137 -24.28 3.80 -15.75
CA ASP A 137 -23.93 4.79 -14.72
C ASP A 137 -24.05 6.20 -15.30
N LYS A 138 -25.09 6.95 -14.88
CA LYS A 138 -25.25 8.36 -15.26
C LYS A 138 -24.67 9.24 -14.16
N ASP A 139 -23.87 10.23 -14.53
CA ASP A 139 -23.36 11.20 -13.55
C ASP A 139 -24.45 12.25 -13.24
N ILE A 140 -24.57 12.61 -11.96
CA ILE A 140 -25.39 13.73 -11.48
C ILE A 140 -24.52 14.67 -10.64
N HIS A 141 -24.63 15.97 -10.85
CA HIS A 141 -23.89 16.97 -10.08
C HIS A 141 -24.74 17.55 -8.96
N VAL A 142 -24.11 17.95 -7.85
CA VAL A 142 -24.84 18.69 -6.80
C VAL A 142 -25.35 20.02 -7.37
N GLY A 143 -26.63 20.32 -7.15
CA GLY A 143 -27.37 21.45 -7.73
C GLY A 143 -28.13 21.11 -9.02
N GLN A 144 -28.03 19.87 -9.49
CA GLN A 144 -28.71 19.40 -10.70
C GLN A 144 -29.99 18.61 -10.36
N THR A 145 -30.99 18.76 -11.23
CA THR A 145 -32.20 17.95 -11.25
C THR A 145 -32.22 17.14 -12.55
N VAL A 146 -32.50 15.85 -12.43
CA VAL A 146 -32.54 14.91 -13.57
C VAL A 146 -33.87 14.18 -13.60
N GLU A 147 -34.40 13.93 -14.79
CA GLU A 147 -35.59 13.12 -14.97
C GLU A 147 -35.23 11.72 -15.48
N GLY A 148 -36.00 10.73 -15.06
CA GLY A 148 -35.84 9.34 -15.48
C GLY A 148 -37.16 8.57 -15.41
N SER A 149 -37.11 7.32 -15.85
CA SER A 149 -38.24 6.40 -15.76
C SER A 149 -37.73 5.01 -15.46
N ILE A 150 -38.31 4.34 -14.47
CA ILE A 150 -37.89 3.00 -14.04
C ILE A 150 -39.01 1.97 -14.15
N GLN A 151 -38.70 0.75 -14.60
CA GLN A 151 -39.66 -0.35 -14.68
C GLN A 151 -39.77 -1.09 -13.35
N LYS A 152 -40.77 -1.97 -13.23
CA LYS A 152 -40.94 -2.84 -12.08
C LYS A 152 -39.71 -3.73 -11.86
N ASN A 153 -39.24 -3.80 -10.61
CA ASN A 153 -38.09 -4.57 -10.15
C ASN A 153 -36.77 -4.21 -10.85
N ASP A 154 -36.68 -3.01 -11.42
CA ASP A 154 -35.46 -2.51 -12.08
C ASP A 154 -34.87 -1.34 -11.29
N TYR A 155 -33.57 -1.10 -11.47
CA TYR A 155 -32.82 -0.04 -10.80
C TYR A 155 -32.23 0.98 -11.77
N ALA A 156 -32.41 2.27 -11.48
CA ALA A 156 -31.66 3.35 -12.10
C ALA A 156 -30.56 3.83 -11.15
N TYR A 157 -29.34 3.91 -11.66
CA TYR A 157 -28.16 4.28 -10.87
C TYR A 157 -27.58 5.62 -11.30
N TRP A 158 -27.16 6.41 -10.32
CA TRP A 158 -26.54 7.71 -10.52
C TRP A 158 -25.28 7.86 -9.69
N ASN A 159 -24.21 8.33 -10.33
CA ASN A 159 -22.94 8.64 -9.69
C ASN A 159 -22.91 10.13 -9.32
N LEU A 160 -22.81 10.43 -8.03
CA LEU A 160 -22.79 11.81 -7.58
C LEU A 160 -21.40 12.42 -7.77
N LYS A 161 -21.34 13.57 -8.45
CA LYS A 161 -20.10 14.33 -8.73
C LYS A 161 -20.18 15.74 -8.13
N SER A 162 -19.01 16.36 -7.94
CA SER A 162 -18.85 17.72 -7.39
C SER A 162 -19.42 17.91 -5.98
N ILE A 163 -19.02 17.04 -5.05
CA ILE A 163 -19.47 17.09 -3.65
C ILE A 163 -18.56 18.03 -2.83
N GLU A 164 -19.11 19.13 -2.32
CA GLU A 164 -18.44 19.96 -1.31
C GLU A 164 -18.67 19.39 0.10
N LYS A 165 -17.66 18.69 0.63
CA LYS A 165 -17.73 17.99 1.93
C LYS A 165 -17.84 18.91 3.16
N SER A 166 -17.66 20.22 2.99
CA SER A 166 -17.89 21.21 4.06
C SER A 166 -19.38 21.35 4.41
N ARG A 167 -20.27 20.88 3.54
CA ARG A 167 -21.72 21.04 3.64
C ARG A 167 -22.43 19.70 3.57
N GLY A 168 -23.59 19.60 4.24
CA GLY A 168 -24.43 18.41 4.12
C GLY A 168 -25.04 18.29 2.72
N LEU A 169 -25.64 17.15 2.46
CA LEU A 169 -26.24 16.80 1.18
C LEU A 169 -27.71 16.45 1.37
N ASN A 170 -28.57 16.93 0.48
CA ASN A 170 -29.98 16.59 0.44
C ASN A 170 -30.31 16.03 -0.95
N ILE A 171 -30.80 14.79 -0.99
CA ILE A 171 -31.18 14.06 -2.19
C ILE A 171 -32.69 13.88 -2.15
N VAL A 172 -33.40 14.38 -3.15
CA VAL A 172 -34.87 14.35 -3.22
C VAL A 172 -35.30 13.65 -4.51
N LEU A 173 -36.11 12.61 -4.37
CA LEU A 173 -36.74 11.86 -5.44
C LEU A 173 -38.24 12.16 -5.46
N THR A 174 -38.74 12.73 -6.55
CA THR A 174 -40.16 13.00 -6.77
C THR A 174 -40.69 12.07 -7.85
N ILE A 175 -41.64 11.22 -7.51
CA ILE A 175 -42.26 10.25 -8.41
C ILE A 175 -43.50 10.89 -9.01
N LYS A 176 -43.56 10.97 -10.34
CA LYS A 176 -44.69 11.55 -11.07
C LYS A 176 -45.85 10.56 -11.16
N GLU A 177 -45.55 9.29 -11.44
CA GLU A 177 -46.52 8.20 -11.50
C GLU A 177 -45.87 6.89 -11.02
N GLY A 178 -46.61 6.09 -10.25
CA GLY A 178 -46.15 4.79 -9.72
C GLY A 178 -45.47 4.86 -8.36
N ASP A 179 -44.61 3.90 -8.05
CA ASP A 179 -43.88 3.81 -6.76
C ASP A 179 -42.43 3.36 -7.00
N ALA A 180 -41.50 4.03 -6.34
CA ALA A 180 -40.07 3.75 -6.46
C ALA A 180 -39.28 4.17 -5.21
N ASP A 181 -38.36 3.34 -4.74
CA ASP A 181 -37.56 3.61 -3.55
C ASP A 181 -36.26 4.36 -3.86
N LEU A 182 -35.83 5.18 -2.91
CA LEU A 182 -34.55 5.88 -2.97
C LEU A 182 -33.53 5.20 -2.05
N VAL A 183 -32.39 4.78 -2.60
CA VAL A 183 -31.26 4.20 -1.85
C VAL A 183 -29.95 4.92 -2.19
N VAL A 184 -29.05 5.05 -1.22
CA VAL A 184 -27.79 5.77 -1.37
C VAL A 184 -26.68 5.03 -0.62
N SER A 185 -25.50 4.90 -1.23
CA SER A 185 -24.35 4.21 -0.64
C SER A 185 -23.01 4.79 -1.12
N ASN A 186 -21.93 4.32 -0.50
CA ASN A 186 -20.55 4.55 -0.96
C ASN A 186 -20.01 3.40 -1.84
N VAL A 187 -20.86 2.42 -2.15
CA VAL A 187 -20.60 1.31 -3.07
C VAL A 187 -21.42 1.51 -4.34
N GLN A 188 -20.84 1.18 -5.50
CA GLN A 188 -21.54 1.20 -6.77
C GLN A 188 -22.74 0.24 -6.75
N PHE A 189 -23.82 0.64 -7.43
CA PHE A 189 -25.06 -0.12 -7.55
C PHE A 189 -25.77 -0.43 -6.21
N PRO A 190 -26.10 0.59 -5.39
CA PRO A 190 -26.80 0.40 -4.12
C PRO A 190 -28.16 -0.29 -4.32
N LYS A 191 -28.44 -1.32 -3.51
CA LYS A 191 -29.69 -2.08 -3.56
C LYS A 191 -30.52 -1.88 -2.30
N ASP A 192 -31.75 -2.36 -2.32
CA ASP A 192 -32.64 -2.35 -1.16
C ASP A 192 -32.10 -3.17 0.02
N ASP A 193 -31.30 -4.20 -0.25
CA ASP A 193 -30.61 -5.04 0.74
C ASP A 193 -29.15 -4.63 1.04
N ASP A 194 -28.57 -3.72 0.24
CA ASP A 194 -27.18 -3.24 0.38
C ASP A 194 -27.06 -1.74 0.11
N HIS A 195 -27.30 -0.92 1.15
CA HIS A 195 -27.23 0.54 1.13
C HIS A 195 -26.85 1.12 2.50
N ILE A 196 -26.48 2.41 2.52
CA ILE A 196 -26.15 3.14 3.76
C ILE A 196 -27.32 4.05 4.18
N TRP A 197 -27.96 4.71 3.22
CA TRP A 197 -29.13 5.55 3.46
C TRP A 197 -30.26 5.18 2.52
N SER A 198 -31.50 5.31 2.96
CA SER A 198 -32.66 5.05 2.12
C SER A 198 -33.87 5.85 2.56
N ASN A 199 -34.84 5.91 1.66
CA ASN A 199 -36.19 6.34 1.96
C ASN A 199 -37.17 5.41 1.20
N PHE A 200 -37.80 4.52 1.98
CA PHE A 200 -38.76 3.53 1.53
C PHE A 200 -40.21 3.97 1.81
N SER A 201 -40.46 5.26 2.06
CA SER A 201 -41.81 5.77 2.27
C SER A 201 -42.66 5.51 1.02
N SER A 202 -43.96 5.31 1.15
CA SER A 202 -44.88 5.28 0.00
C SER A 202 -45.25 6.68 -0.50
N ASP A 203 -44.63 7.73 0.07
CA ASP A 203 -44.87 9.11 -0.35
C ASP A 203 -44.32 9.35 -1.77
N PRO A 204 -45.00 10.18 -2.57
CA PRO A 204 -44.55 10.52 -3.92
C PRO A 204 -43.27 11.37 -3.91
N SER A 205 -42.91 12.00 -2.79
CA SER A 205 -41.65 12.71 -2.63
C SER A 205 -40.85 12.08 -1.50
N LYS A 206 -39.68 11.52 -1.83
CA LYS A 206 -38.78 10.81 -0.93
C LYS A 206 -37.49 11.59 -0.82
N SER A 207 -37.01 11.87 0.40
CA SER A 207 -35.76 12.61 0.61
C SER A 207 -34.80 11.90 1.55
N VAL A 208 -33.50 12.01 1.27
CA VAL A 208 -32.40 11.55 2.12
C VAL A 208 -31.48 12.75 2.40
N PHE A 209 -31.32 13.08 3.68
CA PHE A 209 -30.38 14.09 4.15
C PHE A 209 -29.15 13.44 4.79
N ILE A 210 -27.96 13.87 4.37
CA ILE A 210 -26.67 13.39 4.85
C ILE A 210 -25.91 14.59 5.43
N ALA A 211 -25.71 14.61 6.75
CA ALA A 211 -24.97 15.67 7.41
C ALA A 211 -23.48 15.64 7.03
N SER A 212 -22.83 16.81 6.98
CA SER A 212 -21.37 16.91 6.75
C SER A 212 -20.54 16.22 7.82
N THR A 213 -21.09 16.03 9.02
CA THR A 213 -20.46 15.31 10.15
C THR A 213 -20.59 13.79 10.05
N ASN A 214 -21.32 13.25 9.08
CA ASN A 214 -21.48 11.81 8.92
C ASN A 214 -20.14 11.18 8.50
N PHE A 215 -19.70 10.15 9.23
CA PHE A 215 -18.39 9.51 9.02
C PHE A 215 -18.23 8.91 7.62
N GLU A 216 -19.25 8.22 7.10
CA GLU A 216 -19.20 7.60 5.77
C GLU A 216 -19.15 8.67 4.67
N TYR A 217 -19.90 9.76 4.84
CA TYR A 217 -19.88 10.91 3.92
C TYR A 217 -18.56 11.70 3.97
N ALA A 218 -18.00 11.90 5.16
CA ALA A 218 -16.76 12.67 5.34
C ALA A 218 -15.53 11.93 4.79
N THR A 219 -15.48 10.61 4.94
CA THR A 219 -14.28 9.81 4.64
C THR A 219 -14.23 9.22 3.23
N LYS A 220 -15.35 9.14 2.50
CA LYS A 220 -15.44 8.55 1.15
C LYS A 220 -15.77 9.61 0.10
N ASP A 221 -15.15 9.52 -1.07
CA ASP A 221 -15.34 10.48 -2.18
C ASP A 221 -16.40 10.04 -3.19
N ASP A 222 -16.76 8.75 -3.16
CA ASP A 222 -17.71 8.15 -4.10
C ASP A 222 -19.07 7.95 -3.42
N ILE A 223 -20.10 8.62 -3.92
CA ILE A 223 -21.50 8.45 -3.49
C ILE A 223 -22.34 8.04 -4.70
N HIS A 224 -23.10 6.99 -4.52
CA HIS A 224 -23.96 6.39 -5.54
C HIS A 224 -25.41 6.42 -5.07
N ILE A 225 -26.32 6.74 -5.98
CA ILE A 225 -27.77 6.80 -5.75
C ILE A 225 -28.42 5.70 -6.60
N GLY A 226 -29.32 4.95 -6.01
CA GLY A 226 -30.18 3.97 -6.67
C GLY A 226 -31.65 4.37 -6.53
N VAL A 227 -32.40 4.20 -7.61
CA VAL A 227 -33.86 4.34 -7.65
C VAL A 227 -34.45 3.00 -8.07
N HIS A 228 -35.26 2.37 -7.22
CA HIS A 228 -35.82 1.03 -7.45
C HIS A 228 -37.32 1.09 -7.68
N GLY A 229 -37.82 0.66 -8.85
CA GLY A 229 -39.25 0.74 -9.20
C GLY A 229 -40.08 -0.46 -8.76
N TYR A 230 -41.31 -0.25 -8.28
CA TYR A 230 -42.26 -1.33 -7.92
C TYR A 230 -43.56 -1.31 -8.73
N GLY A 231 -43.89 -0.20 -9.39
CA GLY A 231 -45.12 -0.08 -10.17
C GLY A 231 -45.13 -0.97 -11.41
N ASP A 232 -46.28 -1.57 -11.73
CA ASP A 232 -46.48 -2.44 -12.91
C ASP A 232 -46.33 -1.69 -14.26
N SER A 233 -46.34 -0.36 -14.24
CA SER A 233 -46.07 0.53 -15.36
C SER A 233 -44.75 1.28 -15.18
N SER A 234 -44.24 1.89 -16.26
CA SER A 234 -43.10 2.80 -16.20
C SER A 234 -43.31 3.87 -15.12
N ASN A 235 -42.38 4.00 -14.17
CA ASN A 235 -42.45 4.93 -13.04
C ASN A 235 -41.58 6.17 -13.34
N PRO A 236 -42.11 7.23 -13.97
CA PRO A 236 -41.38 8.47 -14.21
C PRO A 236 -41.06 9.18 -12.90
N TYR A 237 -39.82 9.64 -12.75
CA TYR A 237 -39.34 10.33 -11.55
C TYR A 237 -38.43 11.52 -11.90
N GLU A 238 -38.28 12.41 -10.92
CA GLU A 238 -37.37 13.56 -10.93
C GLU A 238 -36.46 13.47 -9.69
N LEU A 239 -35.15 13.41 -9.90
CA LEU A 239 -34.13 13.30 -8.85
C LEU A 239 -33.35 14.60 -8.76
N THR A 240 -33.35 15.23 -7.58
CA THR A 240 -32.66 16.49 -7.30
C THR A 240 -31.64 16.28 -6.19
N VAL A 241 -30.42 16.79 -6.39
CA VAL A 241 -29.38 16.78 -5.35
C VAL A 241 -28.96 18.20 -5.01
N THR A 242 -28.93 18.57 -3.74
CA THR A 242 -28.58 19.92 -3.28
C THR A 242 -27.68 19.88 -2.06
N HIS A 243 -26.84 20.91 -1.88
CA HIS A 243 -26.15 21.12 -0.61
C HIS A 243 -27.10 21.71 0.41
N SER A 244 -27.07 21.17 1.63
CA SER A 244 -27.84 21.71 2.75
C SER A 244 -27.09 21.54 4.05
N ASP A 245 -26.96 22.62 4.82
CA ASP A 245 -26.31 22.62 6.14
C ASP A 245 -27.31 22.36 7.27
N GLN A 246 -28.60 22.30 6.92
CA GLN A 246 -29.71 22.01 7.81
C GLN A 246 -30.62 20.97 7.12
N PRO A 247 -31.28 20.08 7.88
CA PRO A 247 -32.35 19.27 7.31
C PRO A 247 -33.43 20.19 6.69
N PRO A 248 -34.10 19.78 5.60
CA PRO A 248 -35.03 20.63 4.88
C PRO A 248 -36.12 21.21 5.79
N THR A 249 -36.34 22.52 5.72
CA THR A 249 -37.39 23.26 6.43
C THR A 249 -38.67 23.29 5.60
N MET A 250 -39.57 22.33 5.81
CA MET A 250 -41.01 22.53 5.57
C MET A 250 -41.79 21.77 6.65
N SER A 251 -42.66 22.53 7.33
CA SER A 251 -43.78 22.14 8.20
C SER A 251 -43.55 20.98 9.17
N GLU A 252 -43.45 21.35 10.45
CA GLU A 252 -43.71 20.54 11.64
C GLU A 252 -44.24 19.12 11.38
N HIS A 253 -43.35 18.15 11.61
CA HIS A 253 -43.52 16.71 11.91
C HIS A 253 -42.68 15.83 10.95
N SER A 254 -41.69 15.02 11.30
CA SER A 254 -40.96 14.72 12.53
C SER A 254 -39.74 13.85 12.12
N LEU A 255 -38.51 14.25 12.45
CA LEU A 255 -37.42 13.31 12.74
C LEU A 255 -36.85 13.65 14.12
N GLU A 256 -37.75 13.64 15.08
CA GLU A 256 -37.48 12.98 16.35
C GLU A 256 -38.15 11.61 16.25
N LEU A 257 -37.52 10.60 16.84
CA LEU A 257 -38.08 9.30 17.22
C LEU A 257 -39.62 9.30 17.15
N ILE A 258 -40.22 8.64 16.16
CA ILE A 258 -41.67 8.75 15.98
C ILE A 258 -42.39 8.13 17.17
N ASN A 259 -42.88 9.06 17.99
CA ASN A 259 -44.00 9.03 18.92
C ASN A 259 -43.81 8.54 20.34
N ASP A 260 -42.72 8.83 21.06
CA ASP A 260 -42.71 8.44 22.48
C ASP A 260 -43.79 9.11 23.37
N HIS A 261 -44.46 10.22 22.99
CA HIS A 261 -45.60 10.79 23.74
C HIS A 261 -46.52 11.77 22.94
N ALA A 262 -46.94 11.46 21.71
CA ALA A 262 -47.89 12.33 20.99
C ALA A 262 -49.36 12.11 21.45
N PRO A 263 -50.12 13.18 21.82
CA PRO A 263 -51.52 13.02 22.23
C PRO A 263 -52.38 12.49 21.08
N GLY A 264 -53.12 11.39 21.33
CA GLY A 264 -53.92 10.67 20.32
C GLY A 264 -53.23 9.46 19.68
N TYR A 265 -52.03 9.09 20.15
CA TYR A 265 -51.32 7.85 19.78
C TYR A 265 -51.11 6.96 21.00
N ILE A 266 -51.27 5.65 20.80
CA ILE A 266 -51.06 4.63 21.82
C ILE A 266 -50.02 3.64 21.30
N GLN A 267 -49.05 3.29 22.15
CA GLN A 267 -48.05 2.28 21.83
C GLN A 267 -48.67 0.88 21.82
N CYS A 268 -48.46 0.12 20.74
CA CYS A 268 -48.84 -1.28 20.72
C CYS A 268 -47.94 -2.09 21.65
N ARG A 269 -48.57 -2.85 22.54
CA ARG A 269 -47.88 -3.70 23.52
C ARG A 269 -47.12 -4.87 22.90
N ASN A 270 -47.40 -5.23 21.63
CA ASN A 270 -46.79 -6.38 20.95
C ASN A 270 -45.67 -5.99 19.97
N CYS A 271 -45.77 -4.90 19.22
CA CYS A 271 -44.69 -4.47 18.32
C CYS A 271 -43.87 -3.28 18.82
N GLY A 272 -44.31 -2.60 19.89
CA GLY A 272 -43.65 -1.38 20.40
C GLY A 272 -43.85 -0.14 19.51
N SER A 273 -44.50 -0.27 18.35
CA SER A 273 -44.80 0.86 17.46
C SER A 273 -45.96 1.70 18.00
N TRP A 274 -45.85 3.00 17.84
CA TRP A 274 -46.87 3.97 18.23
C TRP A 274 -47.92 4.15 17.14
N ILE A 275 -49.18 3.87 17.45
CA ILE A 275 -50.29 3.82 16.48
C ILE A 275 -51.38 4.80 16.90
N PRO A 276 -52.06 5.47 15.95
CA PRO A 276 -53.19 6.33 16.28
C PRO A 276 -54.26 5.60 17.09
N GLU A 277 -54.80 6.24 18.14
CA GLU A 277 -55.82 5.65 19.03
C GLU A 277 -57.06 5.18 18.25
N ARG A 278 -57.40 5.85 17.15
CA ARG A 278 -58.50 5.46 16.25
C ARG A 278 -58.28 4.14 15.49
N THR A 279 -57.03 3.69 15.30
CA THR A 279 -56.69 2.49 14.52
C THR A 279 -55.98 1.41 15.35
N ILE A 280 -55.69 1.67 16.63
CA ILE A 280 -54.98 0.75 17.53
C ILE A 280 -55.68 -0.62 17.64
N ALA A 281 -57.01 -0.66 17.64
CA ALA A 281 -57.75 -1.92 17.76
C ALA A 281 -57.61 -2.82 16.51
N LEU A 282 -57.53 -2.23 15.31
CA LEU A 282 -57.30 -2.99 14.08
C LEU A 282 -55.84 -3.44 14.00
N HIS A 283 -54.91 -2.55 14.35
CA HIS A 283 -53.48 -2.86 14.36
C HIS A 283 -53.15 -3.93 15.41
N SER A 284 -53.64 -3.83 16.65
CA SER A 284 -53.32 -4.79 17.71
C SER A 284 -53.79 -6.20 17.34
N ASN A 285 -55.00 -6.33 16.82
CA ASN A 285 -55.53 -7.61 16.35
C ASN A 285 -54.71 -8.19 15.19
N PHE A 286 -54.29 -7.38 14.23
CA PHE A 286 -53.46 -7.85 13.11
C PHE A 286 -52.03 -8.20 13.56
N CYS A 287 -51.43 -7.37 14.43
CA CYS A 287 -50.10 -7.54 14.95
C CYS A 287 -50.00 -8.76 15.87
N GLU A 288 -50.94 -8.97 16.78
CA GLU A 288 -50.97 -10.15 17.66
C GLU A 288 -51.21 -11.45 16.91
N ARG A 289 -51.89 -11.39 15.75
CA ARG A 289 -52.11 -12.57 14.90
C ARG A 289 -50.89 -12.94 14.07
N ASN A 290 -50.11 -11.97 13.61
CA ASN A 290 -49.03 -12.19 12.64
C ASN A 290 -47.62 -12.03 13.22
N ASN A 291 -47.45 -11.31 14.32
CA ASN A 291 -46.15 -10.97 14.88
C ASN A 291 -46.01 -11.45 16.34
N ILE A 292 -44.78 -11.76 16.73
CA ILE A 292 -44.36 -12.18 18.07
C ILE A 292 -43.11 -11.38 18.49
N MET A 293 -43.13 -10.83 19.69
CA MET A 293 -41.97 -10.17 20.29
C MET A 293 -41.11 -11.18 21.06
N CYS A 294 -39.80 -11.18 20.81
CA CYS A 294 -38.86 -11.98 21.61
C CYS A 294 -38.70 -11.41 23.02
N SER A 295 -38.84 -12.24 24.04
CA SER A 295 -38.71 -11.85 25.46
C SER A 295 -37.28 -11.52 25.91
N SER A 296 -36.25 -11.93 25.15
CA SER A 296 -34.84 -11.71 25.50
C SER A 296 -34.23 -10.48 24.84
N CYS A 297 -34.67 -10.11 23.63
CA CYS A 297 -34.11 -8.98 22.89
C CYS A 297 -35.14 -7.96 22.39
N ASN A 298 -36.42 -8.13 22.71
CA ASN A 298 -37.55 -7.28 22.29
C ASN A 298 -37.70 -7.10 20.77
N LYS A 299 -37.05 -7.95 19.97
CA LYS A 299 -37.20 -7.93 18.51
C LYS A 299 -38.53 -8.54 18.10
N VAL A 300 -39.27 -7.83 17.26
CA VAL A 300 -40.56 -8.26 16.71
C VAL A 300 -40.30 -9.09 15.45
N MET A 301 -40.89 -10.27 15.36
CA MET A 301 -40.72 -11.22 14.27
C MET A 301 -42.08 -11.77 13.84
N LYS A 302 -42.19 -12.39 12.67
CA LYS A 302 -43.44 -13.02 12.24
C LYS A 302 -43.65 -14.35 12.97
N LYS A 303 -44.90 -14.66 13.31
CA LYS A 303 -45.27 -15.96 13.90
C LYS A 303 -44.91 -17.09 12.93
N GLY A 304 -44.17 -18.06 13.43
CA GLY A 304 -43.58 -19.15 12.64
C GLY A 304 -42.07 -18.99 12.39
N GLU A 305 -41.55 -17.77 12.40
CA GLU A 305 -40.11 -17.49 12.28
C GLU A 305 -39.39 -17.50 13.64
N GLU A 306 -40.13 -17.60 14.76
CA GLU A 306 -39.52 -17.64 16.10
C GLU A 306 -38.56 -18.81 16.31
N LYS A 307 -38.73 -19.91 15.57
CA LYS A 307 -37.87 -21.10 15.64
C LYS A 307 -36.48 -20.86 15.07
N ASN A 308 -36.35 -19.89 14.16
CA ASN A 308 -35.08 -19.51 13.54
C ASN A 308 -34.37 -18.40 14.32
N HIS A 309 -34.97 -17.92 15.40
CA HIS A 309 -34.40 -16.93 16.29
C HIS A 309 -33.64 -17.59 17.44
N TRP A 310 -32.41 -17.15 17.69
CA TRP A 310 -31.52 -17.80 18.65
C TRP A 310 -30.66 -16.77 19.40
N HIS A 311 -30.43 -17.04 20.69
CA HIS A 311 -29.60 -16.26 21.60
C HIS A 311 -28.47 -17.08 22.20
N CYS A 312 -27.33 -16.43 22.46
CA CYS A 312 -26.21 -17.04 23.18
C CYS A 312 -26.42 -16.93 24.69
N SER A 313 -26.28 -18.06 25.41
CA SER A 313 -26.44 -18.16 26.87
C SER A 313 -25.46 -17.35 27.73
N LYS A 314 -24.46 -16.70 27.13
CA LYS A 314 -23.47 -15.87 27.83
C LYS A 314 -23.58 -14.36 27.55
N CYS A 315 -24.26 -13.96 26.48
CA CYS A 315 -24.20 -12.56 26.04
C CYS A 315 -25.52 -12.01 25.47
N ASP A 316 -26.61 -12.79 25.41
CA ASP A 316 -27.96 -12.41 24.96
C ASP A 316 -28.07 -11.73 23.58
N LYS A 317 -26.96 -11.69 22.82
CA LYS A 317 -26.86 -11.12 21.48
C LYS A 317 -27.52 -11.98 20.41
N SER A 318 -28.04 -11.32 19.37
CA SER A 318 -28.62 -11.95 18.19
C SER A 318 -27.57 -12.71 17.36
N LEU A 319 -28.00 -13.58 16.43
CA LEU A 319 -27.07 -14.40 15.63
C LEU A 319 -26.03 -13.57 14.82
N PRO A 320 -26.39 -12.46 14.15
CA PRO A 320 -25.41 -11.57 13.51
C PRO A 320 -24.41 -10.96 14.50
N ASP A 321 -24.91 -10.47 15.63
CA ASP A 321 -24.08 -9.85 16.67
C ASP A 321 -23.14 -10.87 17.33
N LEU A 322 -23.58 -12.13 17.44
CA LEU A 322 -22.75 -13.23 17.91
C LEU A 322 -21.64 -13.55 16.91
N ALA A 323 -21.95 -13.56 15.61
CA ALA A 323 -20.95 -13.81 14.56
C ALA A 323 -19.86 -12.73 14.59
N TYR A 324 -20.24 -11.46 14.77
CA TYR A 324 -19.31 -10.37 14.97
C TYR A 324 -18.49 -10.55 16.26
N HIS A 325 -19.15 -10.79 17.40
CA HIS A 325 -18.48 -11.01 18.68
C HIS A 325 -17.45 -12.16 18.63
N ARG A 326 -17.84 -13.32 18.07
CA ARG A 326 -16.96 -14.50 17.90
C ARG A 326 -15.75 -14.22 17.03
N ARG A 327 -15.89 -13.30 16.06
CA ARG A 327 -14.81 -12.91 15.15
C ARG A 327 -13.87 -11.87 15.75
N THR A 328 -14.34 -10.97 16.61
CA THR A 328 -13.57 -9.79 17.01
C THR A 328 -13.08 -9.84 18.46
N MET A 329 -13.98 -10.06 19.41
CA MET A 329 -13.78 -9.75 20.83
C MET A 329 -14.01 -10.94 21.77
N CYS A 330 -14.32 -12.13 21.23
CA CYS A 330 -14.61 -13.30 22.04
C CYS A 330 -13.35 -13.81 22.75
N PRO A 331 -13.35 -13.95 24.09
CA PRO A 331 -12.18 -14.44 24.83
C PRO A 331 -11.74 -15.86 24.42
N ASP A 332 -12.69 -16.68 23.96
CA ASP A 332 -12.43 -18.05 23.51
C ASP A 332 -11.94 -18.12 22.05
N LYS A 333 -11.91 -17.00 21.32
CA LYS A 333 -11.37 -16.95 19.95
C LYS A 333 -9.90 -17.35 19.98
N LEU A 334 -9.51 -18.24 19.06
CA LEU A 334 -8.11 -18.59 18.86
C LEU A 334 -7.42 -17.52 18.02
N ILE A 335 -6.28 -17.05 18.51
CA ILE A 335 -5.38 -16.12 17.84
C ILE A 335 -4.01 -16.76 17.71
N LYS A 336 -3.26 -16.35 16.69
CA LYS A 336 -1.84 -16.67 16.59
C LYS A 336 -1.04 -15.56 17.27
N CYS A 337 -0.40 -15.87 18.39
CA CYS A 337 0.35 -14.87 19.16
C CYS A 337 1.53 -14.31 18.34
N ARG A 338 1.67 -12.98 18.26
CA ARG A 338 2.78 -12.31 17.54
C ARG A 338 4.17 -12.67 18.07
N PHE A 339 4.27 -13.08 19.34
CA PHE A 339 5.54 -13.31 20.02
C PHE A 339 5.98 -14.78 20.05
N CYS A 340 5.08 -15.72 20.38
CA CYS A 340 5.39 -17.15 20.43
C CYS A 340 4.91 -17.94 19.20
N LEU A 341 4.14 -17.31 18.31
CA LEU A 341 3.61 -17.88 17.07
C LEU A 341 2.69 -19.09 17.24
N ASN A 342 2.32 -19.44 18.47
CA ASN A 342 1.38 -20.52 18.78
C ASN A 342 -0.08 -20.05 18.68
N LEU A 343 -0.97 -20.99 18.38
CA LEU A 343 -2.42 -20.79 18.43
C LEU A 343 -2.88 -20.88 19.90
N VAL A 344 -3.42 -19.78 20.40
CA VAL A 344 -3.82 -19.63 21.81
C VAL A 344 -5.17 -18.92 21.89
N LYS A 345 -5.88 -19.07 23.01
CA LYS A 345 -7.09 -18.28 23.26
C LYS A 345 -6.74 -16.80 23.44
N GLN A 346 -7.58 -15.92 22.92
CA GLN A 346 -7.44 -14.47 23.03
C GLN A 346 -7.46 -14.01 24.49
N GLY A 347 -8.27 -14.67 25.33
CA GLY A 347 -8.47 -14.27 26.71
C GLY A 347 -9.22 -12.95 26.82
N GLU A 348 -9.31 -12.42 28.04
CA GLU A 348 -9.92 -11.12 28.28
C GLU A 348 -9.05 -9.98 27.70
N LEU A 349 -9.60 -8.78 27.64
CA LEU A 349 -8.84 -7.60 27.26
C LEU A 349 -7.69 -7.37 28.24
N SER A 350 -6.54 -6.91 27.73
CA SER A 350 -5.40 -6.56 28.58
C SER A 350 -5.79 -5.44 29.56
N THR A 351 -5.25 -5.48 30.78
CA THR A 351 -5.44 -4.42 31.79
C THR A 351 -4.48 -3.24 31.61
N ASN A 352 -3.46 -3.39 30.77
CA ASN A 352 -2.44 -2.37 30.56
C ASN A 352 -2.82 -1.46 29.39
N GLN A 353 -2.93 -0.15 29.64
CA GLN A 353 -3.34 0.86 28.66
C GLN A 353 -2.52 0.83 27.37
N ASN A 354 -1.20 0.68 27.46
CA ASN A 354 -0.33 0.64 26.28
C ASN A 354 -0.57 -0.62 25.44
N ASP A 355 -0.85 -1.74 26.10
CA ASP A 355 -1.12 -3.00 25.40
C ASP A 355 -2.49 -2.97 24.71
N ILE A 356 -3.46 -2.25 25.28
CA ILE A 356 -4.77 -1.99 24.66
C ILE A 356 -4.60 -1.16 23.37
N LEU A 357 -3.78 -0.10 23.41
CA LEU A 357 -3.53 0.77 22.23
C LEU A 357 -2.86 0.00 21.09
N GLU A 358 -1.92 -0.89 21.41
CA GLU A 358 -1.25 -1.76 20.44
C GLU A 358 -2.13 -2.94 19.96
N GLY A 359 -3.33 -3.07 20.54
CA GLY A 359 -4.29 -4.13 20.22
C GLY A 359 -3.83 -5.52 20.66
N PHE A 360 -3.04 -5.61 21.73
CA PHE A 360 -2.61 -6.89 22.28
C PHE A 360 -3.71 -7.57 23.08
N SER A 361 -3.89 -8.85 22.79
CA SER A 361 -4.67 -9.77 23.62
C SER A 361 -4.00 -10.03 24.97
N SER A 362 -4.74 -10.61 25.93
CA SER A 362 -4.19 -10.98 27.25
C SER A 362 -2.96 -11.87 27.14
N HIS A 363 -2.99 -12.89 26.25
CA HIS A 363 -1.84 -13.75 26.04
C HIS A 363 -0.65 -13.00 25.42
N GLU A 364 -0.88 -12.13 24.45
CA GLU A 364 0.19 -11.36 23.81
C GLU A 364 0.84 -10.36 24.77
N SER A 365 0.07 -9.71 25.64
CA SER A 365 0.60 -8.84 26.69
C SER A 365 1.56 -9.61 27.62
N TYR A 366 1.15 -10.78 28.10
CA TYR A 366 1.98 -11.63 28.95
C TYR A 366 3.21 -12.19 28.21
N CYS A 367 3.01 -12.71 27.00
CA CYS A 367 4.08 -13.32 26.20
C CYS A 367 5.11 -12.26 25.74
N GLY A 368 4.66 -11.08 25.34
CA GLY A 368 5.48 -9.94 24.94
C GLY A 368 6.14 -9.22 26.11
N GLY A 369 5.66 -9.43 27.34
CA GLY A 369 6.26 -8.91 28.58
C GLY A 369 7.54 -9.62 29.01
N ARG A 370 7.93 -10.70 28.34
CA ARG A 370 9.18 -11.44 28.63
C ARG A 370 10.40 -10.61 28.23
N THR A 371 11.45 -10.70 29.03
CA THR A 371 12.73 -10.00 28.77
C THR A 371 13.67 -10.89 27.97
N ILE A 372 14.24 -10.35 26.90
CA ILE A 372 15.31 -10.96 26.10
C ILE A 372 16.59 -10.13 26.20
N THR A 373 17.74 -10.73 25.90
CA THR A 373 19.01 -10.01 25.82
C THR A 373 19.28 -9.55 24.39
N CYS A 374 19.56 -8.26 24.21
CA CYS A 374 19.93 -7.73 22.91
C CYS A 374 21.32 -8.22 22.52
N LEU A 375 21.45 -8.89 21.37
CA LEU A 375 22.74 -9.40 20.88
C LEU A 375 23.72 -8.29 20.46
N LYS A 376 23.24 -7.07 20.18
CA LYS A 376 24.09 -5.95 19.77
C LYS A 376 24.75 -5.23 20.95
N CYS A 377 24.02 -5.02 22.04
CA CYS A 377 24.50 -4.24 23.18
C CYS A 377 24.51 -4.98 24.52
N GLY A 378 24.03 -6.23 24.58
CA GLY A 378 23.98 -7.05 25.79
C GLY A 378 22.92 -6.64 26.82
N LYS A 379 22.15 -5.57 26.58
CA LYS A 379 21.13 -5.07 27.52
C LYS A 379 19.89 -5.97 27.53
N ALA A 380 19.23 -6.04 28.68
CA ALA A 380 17.96 -6.72 28.85
C ALA A 380 16.81 -5.84 28.31
N VAL A 381 16.02 -6.37 27.38
CA VAL A 381 14.97 -5.65 26.65
C VAL A 381 13.69 -6.47 26.66
N ILE A 382 12.55 -5.84 26.96
CA ILE A 382 11.25 -6.48 26.90
C ILE A 382 10.91 -6.80 25.44
N LEU A 383 10.43 -8.03 25.16
CA LEU A 383 10.21 -8.55 23.82
C LEU A 383 9.31 -7.66 22.96
N LYS A 384 8.23 -7.10 23.53
CA LYS A 384 7.34 -6.15 22.83
C LYS A 384 8.00 -4.80 22.48
N ASN A 385 9.10 -4.45 23.14
CA ASN A 385 9.83 -3.19 22.93
C ASN A 385 11.09 -3.34 22.07
N VAL A 386 11.36 -4.54 21.53
CA VAL A 386 12.58 -4.82 20.75
C VAL A 386 12.67 -3.94 19.50
N ALA A 387 11.54 -3.67 18.84
CA ALA A 387 11.51 -2.79 17.67
C ALA A 387 11.95 -1.35 18.01
N VAL A 388 11.48 -0.80 19.13
CA VAL A 388 11.87 0.53 19.60
C VAL A 388 13.35 0.54 20.00
N HIS A 389 13.80 -0.50 20.71
CA HIS A 389 15.21 -0.65 21.07
C HIS A 389 16.12 -0.74 19.84
N ALA A 390 15.69 -1.42 18.76
CA ALA A 390 16.45 -1.50 17.52
C ALA A 390 16.61 -0.12 16.85
N LYS A 391 15.57 0.72 16.86
CA LYS A 391 15.66 2.10 16.37
C LYS A 391 16.68 2.93 17.14
N MET A 392 16.84 2.70 18.45
CA MET A 392 17.88 3.39 19.23
C MET A 392 19.28 3.08 18.71
N HIS A 393 19.55 1.84 18.29
CA HIS A 393 20.83 1.48 17.67
C HIS A 393 21.04 2.15 16.31
N GLU A 394 19.98 2.38 15.54
CA GLU A 394 20.07 3.09 14.27
C GLU A 394 20.45 4.56 14.49
N VAL A 395 19.84 5.22 15.48
CA VAL A 395 20.18 6.59 15.88
C VAL A 395 21.61 6.67 16.41
N GLU A 396 22.03 5.73 17.28
CA GLU A 396 23.41 5.63 17.75
C GLU A 396 24.40 5.49 16.59
N LYS A 397 24.07 4.67 15.58
CA LYS A 397 24.88 4.51 14.36
C LYS A 397 24.95 5.80 13.55
N GLN A 398 23.83 6.51 13.39
CA GLN A 398 23.79 7.78 12.65
C GLN A 398 24.67 8.86 13.29
N ASN A 399 24.80 8.83 14.62
CA ASN A 399 25.58 9.76 15.42
C ASN A 399 27.04 9.33 15.63
N GLN A 400 27.51 8.24 15.00
CA GLN A 400 28.92 7.87 15.06
C GLN A 400 29.77 8.89 14.31
N ARG A 401 30.69 9.53 15.04
CA ARG A 401 31.70 10.42 14.44
C ARG A 401 32.65 9.58 13.59
N LEU A 402 32.79 9.95 12.31
CA LEU A 402 33.76 9.30 11.42
C LEU A 402 35.19 9.57 11.92
N PRO A 403 36.10 8.59 11.84
CA PRO A 403 37.48 8.80 12.25
C PRO A 403 38.15 9.86 11.35
N PRO A 404 39.08 10.68 11.89
CA PRO A 404 39.73 11.73 11.13
C PRO A 404 40.52 11.13 9.96
N LEU A 405 40.29 11.66 8.76
CA LEU A 405 40.97 11.20 7.55
C LEU A 405 42.39 11.75 7.46
N CYS A 406 43.22 11.05 6.69
CA CYS A 406 44.56 11.49 6.34
C CYS A 406 44.51 12.88 5.70
N ARG A 407 45.33 13.80 6.20
CA ARG A 407 45.42 15.18 5.70
C ARG A 407 45.92 15.30 4.25
N ASN A 408 46.48 14.24 3.68
CA ASN A 408 46.78 14.22 2.25
C ASN A 408 45.46 14.09 1.48
N ALA A 409 45.04 15.14 0.78
CA ALA A 409 43.81 15.21 -0.01
C ALA A 409 43.72 14.15 -1.11
N ASN A 410 44.83 13.55 -1.52
CA ASN A 410 44.85 12.41 -2.45
C ASN A 410 44.67 11.06 -1.75
N CYS A 411 44.62 11.01 -0.42
CA CYS A 411 44.58 9.80 0.39
C CYS A 411 43.23 9.64 1.09
N THR A 412 42.67 8.43 1.04
CA THR A 412 41.37 8.11 1.69
C THR A 412 41.54 7.27 2.96
N ARG A 413 42.76 7.18 3.51
CA ARG A 413 43.07 6.37 4.71
C ARG A 413 42.83 7.18 5.98
N ILE A 414 42.68 6.50 7.11
CA ILE A 414 42.54 7.12 8.43
C ILE A 414 43.87 7.78 8.84
N SER A 415 43.78 8.94 9.47
CA SER A 415 44.92 9.67 10.02
C SER A 415 45.57 8.89 11.17
N ALA A 416 46.90 8.88 11.20
CA ALA A 416 47.66 8.40 12.35
C ALA A 416 48.11 9.59 13.21
N ASP A 417 48.44 9.33 14.47
CA ASP A 417 48.94 10.37 15.34
C ASP A 417 50.41 10.71 15.04
N ASN A 418 50.61 11.64 14.10
CA ASN A 418 51.92 12.19 13.77
C ASN A 418 51.82 13.71 13.57
N SER A 419 52.99 14.36 13.49
CA SER A 419 53.10 15.82 13.41
C SER A 419 52.41 16.46 12.20
N LEU A 420 52.07 15.68 11.17
CA LEU A 420 51.40 16.16 9.95
C LEU A 420 49.96 15.62 9.80
N LYS A 421 49.44 14.85 10.78
CA LYS A 421 48.13 14.17 10.73
C LYS A 421 47.90 13.39 9.42
N LEU A 422 48.95 12.72 8.95
CA LEU A 422 48.92 11.81 7.79
C LEU A 422 48.67 10.38 8.23
N CYS A 423 48.22 9.50 7.34
CA CYS A 423 48.25 8.05 7.62
C CYS A 423 49.70 7.53 7.69
N THR A 424 49.91 6.35 8.28
CA THR A 424 51.24 5.74 8.44
C THR A 424 52.02 5.61 7.12
N VAL A 425 51.33 5.30 6.02
CA VAL A 425 51.96 5.13 4.70
C VAL A 425 52.32 6.46 4.04
N CYS A 426 51.47 7.48 4.14
CA CYS A 426 51.80 8.82 3.65
C CYS A 426 52.90 9.48 4.49
N PHE A 427 52.98 9.17 5.79
CA PHE A 427 54.01 9.71 6.68
C PHE A 427 55.35 8.98 6.56
N GLY A 428 55.38 7.72 6.12
CA GLY A 428 56.60 6.90 6.02
C GLY A 428 57.83 7.59 5.41
N PRO A 429 57.72 8.27 4.24
CA PRO A 429 58.84 8.98 3.61
C PRO A 429 59.41 10.15 4.44
N PHE A 430 58.64 10.64 5.42
CA PHE A 430 58.98 11.77 6.28
C PHE A 430 59.31 11.33 7.71
N TRP A 431 59.25 10.04 8.01
CA TRP A 431 59.66 9.53 9.30
C TRP A 431 61.18 9.62 9.45
N SER A 432 61.66 10.04 10.62
CA SER A 432 63.09 10.00 10.97
C SER A 432 63.20 9.60 12.44
N PRO A 433 64.17 8.74 12.81
CA PRO A 433 64.44 8.44 14.21
C PRO A 433 65.13 9.60 14.95
N THR A 434 65.65 10.60 14.25
CA THR A 434 66.32 11.77 14.85
C THR A 434 65.30 12.77 15.40
N ALA A 435 65.46 13.19 16.67
CA ALA A 435 64.63 14.23 17.27
C ALA A 435 64.81 15.58 16.55
N ASP A 436 63.72 16.15 16.04
CA ASP A 436 63.69 17.44 15.33
C ASP A 436 62.72 18.41 16.04
N PRO A 437 63.13 19.02 17.16
CA PRO A 437 62.26 19.88 17.97
C PRO A 437 61.79 21.13 17.23
N THR A 438 62.57 21.63 16.27
CA THR A 438 62.22 22.81 15.44
C THR A 438 61.44 22.44 14.18
N ARG A 439 61.24 21.13 13.91
CA ARG A 439 60.57 20.58 12.72
C ARG A 439 61.18 21.00 11.38
N GLN A 440 62.35 21.64 11.37
CA GLN A 440 62.96 22.19 10.16
C GLN A 440 63.41 21.08 9.20
N MET A 441 63.91 19.95 9.72
CA MET A 441 64.31 18.81 8.90
C MET A 441 63.10 18.08 8.32
N LEU A 442 61.98 18.03 9.05
CA LEU A 442 60.70 17.56 8.53
C LEU A 442 60.22 18.44 7.36
N PHE A 443 60.19 19.77 7.53
CA PHE A 443 59.77 20.70 6.48
C PHE A 443 60.67 20.64 5.24
N ARG A 444 61.99 20.53 5.42
CA ARG A 444 62.93 20.36 4.29
C ARG A 444 62.64 19.09 3.50
N ARG A 445 62.29 17.98 4.15
CA ARG A 445 61.92 16.73 3.47
C ARG A 445 60.60 16.85 2.72
N VAL A 446 59.59 17.50 3.32
CA VAL A 446 58.32 17.82 2.66
C VAL A 446 58.55 18.67 1.41
N ALA A 447 59.31 19.76 1.54
CA ALA A 447 59.66 20.67 0.44
C ALA A 447 60.38 19.93 -0.70
N ARG A 448 61.39 19.10 -0.38
CA ARG A 448 62.10 18.28 -1.37
C ARG A 448 61.15 17.33 -2.10
N LYS A 449 60.23 16.68 -1.39
CA LYS A 449 59.28 15.74 -1.99
C LYS A 449 58.35 16.43 -2.97
N TYR A 450 57.78 17.57 -2.59
CA TYR A 450 56.93 18.33 -3.50
C TYR A 450 57.71 18.94 -4.68
N HIS A 451 58.90 19.48 -4.45
CA HIS A 451 59.74 20.00 -5.53
C HIS A 451 60.03 18.91 -6.55
N HIS A 452 60.35 17.70 -6.10
CA HIS A 452 60.51 16.55 -6.99
C HIS A 452 59.21 16.18 -7.73
N GLN A 453 58.05 16.21 -7.06
CA GLN A 453 56.76 15.96 -7.71
C GLN A 453 56.43 16.99 -8.80
N LEU A 454 56.75 18.27 -8.62
CA LEU A 454 56.45 19.34 -9.58
C LEU A 454 57.43 19.42 -10.75
N THR A 455 58.69 19.04 -10.54
CA THR A 455 59.75 19.12 -11.55
C THR A 455 59.90 17.84 -12.36
N VAL A 456 60.00 16.68 -11.68
CA VAL A 456 60.24 15.36 -12.30
C VAL A 456 58.98 14.51 -12.35
N GLY A 457 58.12 14.63 -11.34
CA GLY A 457 56.93 13.79 -11.19
C GLY A 457 57.24 12.39 -10.65
N CYS A 458 56.19 11.60 -10.42
CA CYS A 458 56.29 10.27 -9.81
C CYS A 458 56.54 9.14 -10.82
N LYS A 459 56.50 9.42 -12.12
CA LYS A 459 56.69 8.46 -13.24
C LYS A 459 55.65 7.32 -13.33
N ASN A 460 54.62 7.34 -12.49
CA ASN A 460 53.54 6.36 -12.53
C ASN A 460 52.45 6.77 -13.53
N SER A 461 52.10 5.90 -14.48
CA SER A 461 51.11 6.16 -15.55
C SER A 461 49.68 6.39 -15.02
N TRP A 462 49.35 5.80 -13.88
CA TRP A 462 48.04 5.92 -13.22
C TRP A 462 47.94 7.14 -12.29
N CYS A 463 49.00 7.94 -12.15
CA CYS A 463 48.95 9.14 -11.32
C CYS A 463 48.04 10.19 -11.96
N LYS A 464 47.09 10.72 -11.17
CA LYS A 464 46.20 11.82 -11.56
C LYS A 464 46.25 12.99 -10.56
N ASN A 465 47.33 13.07 -9.78
CA ASN A 465 47.54 14.18 -8.85
C ASN A 465 47.89 15.47 -9.61
N GLU A 466 47.13 16.54 -9.39
CA GLU A 466 47.35 17.86 -10.00
C GLU A 466 48.70 18.49 -9.59
N TYR A 467 49.18 18.17 -8.39
CA TYR A 467 50.47 18.61 -7.85
C TYR A 467 51.61 17.64 -8.20
N CYS A 468 51.51 16.98 -9.35
CA CYS A 468 52.54 16.09 -9.88
C CYS A 468 52.70 16.29 -11.39
N ALA A 469 53.92 16.54 -11.85
CA ALA A 469 54.27 16.69 -13.27
C ALA A 469 53.81 15.49 -14.12
N THR A 470 53.87 14.28 -13.58
CA THR A 470 53.36 13.07 -14.26
C THR A 470 51.83 13.04 -14.30
N GLY A 471 51.16 13.56 -13.29
CA GLY A 471 49.70 13.52 -13.18
C GLY A 471 48.99 14.60 -14.00
N ASN A 472 49.55 15.80 -14.06
CA ASN A 472 49.03 16.93 -14.83
C ASN A 472 49.68 17.10 -16.23
N SER A 473 50.69 16.27 -16.56
CA SER A 473 51.48 16.33 -17.80
C SER A 473 52.16 17.69 -18.06
N GLN A 474 52.39 18.48 -17.01
CA GLN A 474 53.01 19.80 -17.06
C GLN A 474 54.19 19.86 -16.08
N PRO A 475 55.41 19.47 -16.50
CA PRO A 475 56.60 19.63 -15.67
C PRO A 475 56.92 21.12 -15.49
N LYS A 476 57.08 21.55 -14.24
CA LYS A 476 57.50 22.92 -13.91
C LYS A 476 59.02 23.01 -13.88
N ASP A 477 59.58 24.11 -14.33
CA ASP A 477 60.99 24.46 -14.11
C ASP A 477 61.26 24.68 -12.60
N ALA A 478 62.53 24.59 -12.19
CA ALA A 478 62.91 24.66 -10.78
C ALA A 478 62.47 25.98 -10.10
N THR A 479 62.52 27.10 -10.83
CA THR A 479 62.07 28.42 -10.38
C THR A 479 60.57 28.48 -10.18
N THR A 480 59.78 28.06 -11.17
CA THR A 480 58.31 28.04 -11.07
C THR A 480 57.82 27.03 -10.02
N ALA A 481 58.50 25.90 -9.87
CA ALA A 481 58.23 24.93 -8.82
C ALA A 481 58.46 25.54 -7.42
N ALA A 482 59.59 26.24 -7.20
CA ALA A 482 59.87 26.90 -5.94
C ALA A 482 58.82 27.97 -5.60
N THR A 483 58.40 28.80 -6.56
CA THR A 483 57.35 29.82 -6.35
C THR A 483 56.00 29.19 -6.01
N THR A 484 55.65 28.05 -6.63
CA THR A 484 54.42 27.31 -6.30
C THR A 484 54.47 26.69 -4.88
N LEU A 485 55.67 26.39 -4.37
CA LEU A 485 55.85 25.72 -3.08
C LEU A 485 55.75 26.63 -1.88
N ILE A 486 56.15 27.90 -2.00
CA ILE A 486 56.21 28.83 -0.87
C ILE A 486 54.86 28.95 -0.15
N PRO A 487 53.71 29.16 -0.84
CA PRO A 487 52.40 29.24 -0.19
C PRO A 487 51.99 27.91 0.46
N LEU A 488 52.24 26.79 -0.23
CA LEU A 488 51.92 25.45 0.27
C LEU A 488 52.73 25.10 1.52
N LEU A 489 53.99 25.57 1.59
CA LEU A 489 54.89 25.34 2.73
C LEU A 489 54.52 26.19 3.96
N GLN A 490 54.05 27.42 3.74
CA GLN A 490 53.55 28.28 4.81
C GLN A 490 52.28 27.72 5.47
N GLN A 491 51.46 26.98 4.71
CA GLN A 491 50.21 26.40 5.19
C GLN A 491 50.31 24.92 5.59
N VAL A 492 51.51 24.32 5.67
CA VAL A 492 51.66 22.87 5.97
C VAL A 492 51.03 22.46 7.29
N GLN A 493 50.92 23.40 8.25
CA GLN A 493 50.29 23.14 9.54
C GLN A 493 48.77 23.34 9.55
N SER A 494 48.19 24.12 8.62
CA SER A 494 46.74 24.45 8.56
C SER A 494 45.98 23.94 7.30
N ALA A 495 46.62 23.77 6.15
CA ALA A 495 45.99 23.31 4.90
C ALA A 495 46.19 21.82 4.57
N SER A 496 45.38 21.30 3.64
CA SER A 496 45.50 19.97 3.05
C SER A 496 46.80 19.79 2.24
N MET A 497 47.31 18.56 2.22
CA MET A 497 48.53 18.21 1.47
C MET A 497 48.19 17.40 0.21
N TYR A 498 49.02 17.46 -0.83
CA TYR A 498 48.78 16.82 -2.12
C TYR A 498 49.98 15.95 -2.55
N PHE A 499 50.26 14.90 -1.77
CA PHE A 499 51.31 13.95 -2.12
C PHE A 499 50.78 12.86 -3.05
N CYS A 500 51.67 12.32 -3.90
CA CYS A 500 51.34 11.14 -4.69
C CYS A 500 51.11 9.92 -3.78
N VAL A 501 50.05 9.16 -4.06
CA VAL A 501 49.67 7.93 -3.35
C VAL A 501 49.82 6.72 -4.27
N ASP A 502 49.59 5.51 -3.76
CA ASP A 502 49.55 4.25 -4.54
C ASP A 502 48.29 4.15 -5.44
N GLU A 503 48.33 3.20 -6.38
CA GLU A 503 47.27 3.00 -7.39
C GLU A 503 45.89 2.74 -6.77
N ILE A 504 45.83 1.90 -5.72
CA ILE A 504 44.56 1.53 -5.07
C ILE A 504 43.93 2.77 -4.43
N THR A 505 44.73 3.53 -3.67
CA THR A 505 44.26 4.75 -3.03
C THR A 505 43.85 5.81 -4.06
N MET A 506 44.61 5.95 -5.16
CA MET A 506 44.28 6.88 -6.24
C MET A 506 42.96 6.52 -6.92
N LYS A 507 42.73 5.25 -7.27
CA LYS A 507 41.46 4.78 -7.85
C LYS A 507 40.28 5.02 -6.90
N LYS A 508 40.44 4.72 -5.60
CA LYS A 508 39.41 4.99 -4.59
C LYS A 508 39.08 6.48 -4.48
N ARG A 509 40.10 7.35 -4.51
CA ARG A 509 39.90 8.81 -4.48
C ARG A 509 39.20 9.32 -5.75
N LEU A 510 39.57 8.83 -6.92
CA LEU A 510 38.92 9.18 -8.18
C LEU A 510 37.46 8.73 -8.20
N LEU A 511 37.17 7.51 -7.74
CA LEU A 511 35.81 7.02 -7.61
C LEU A 511 35.00 7.87 -6.62
N ALA A 512 35.57 8.21 -5.46
CA ALA A 512 34.91 9.09 -4.48
C ALA A 512 34.61 10.47 -5.07
N ASN A 513 35.54 11.06 -5.83
CA ASN A 513 35.32 12.34 -6.52
C ASN A 513 34.26 12.22 -7.63
N PHE A 514 34.18 11.09 -8.33
CA PHE A 514 33.19 10.84 -9.37
C PHE A 514 31.78 10.68 -8.80
N LEU A 515 31.62 9.87 -7.75
CA LEU A 515 30.34 9.67 -7.07
C LEU A 515 29.79 10.98 -6.51
N TYR A 516 30.67 11.85 -6.00
CA TYR A 516 30.25 13.12 -5.42
C TYR A 516 29.89 14.19 -6.47
N LYS A 517 30.60 14.25 -7.60
CA LYS A 517 30.28 15.18 -8.70
C LYS A 517 28.92 14.89 -9.37
N GLY A 518 28.30 13.74 -9.09
CA GLY A 518 26.97 13.39 -9.55
C GLY A 518 25.82 13.98 -8.72
N GLU A 519 26.08 14.48 -7.51
CA GLU A 519 24.99 14.90 -6.60
C GLU A 519 24.90 16.40 -6.33
N ASP A 520 26.00 17.17 -6.22
CA ASP A 520 25.91 18.64 -6.15
C ASP A 520 27.28 19.29 -6.46
N GLY A 521 27.29 20.30 -7.34
CA GLY A 521 28.49 20.97 -7.87
C GLY A 521 29.21 21.91 -6.89
N GLN A 522 29.62 21.43 -5.71
CA GLN A 522 30.48 22.18 -4.79
C GLN A 522 31.69 21.34 -4.34
N ASP A 523 32.90 21.83 -4.62
CA ASP A 523 34.14 21.24 -4.12
C ASP A 523 34.19 21.33 -2.58
N LEU A 524 34.54 20.22 -1.92
CA LEU A 524 34.79 20.20 -0.47
C LEU A 524 36.02 21.04 -0.13
N VAL A 525 35.81 22.27 0.33
CA VAL A 525 36.69 22.89 1.32
C VAL A 525 36.45 22.11 2.63
N TYR A 526 37.46 21.39 3.11
CA TYR A 526 37.50 20.98 4.51
C TYR A 526 37.71 22.26 5.34
N GLU A 527 36.63 22.96 5.66
CA GLU A 527 36.69 23.97 6.71
C GLU A 527 36.83 23.27 8.07
N ASP A 528 37.76 23.79 8.86
CA ASP A 528 38.11 23.35 10.20
C ASP A 528 36.85 23.35 11.09
N ASP A 529 36.45 22.17 11.57
CA ASP A 529 35.28 21.97 12.43
C ASP A 529 35.41 22.79 13.72
N SER A 530 34.74 23.94 13.74
CA SER A 530 34.45 24.72 14.96
C SER A 530 33.00 25.17 15.05
N ARG A 531 32.08 24.61 14.23
CA ARG A 531 30.65 24.95 14.34
C ARG A 531 29.76 23.70 14.29
N GLU A 532 29.01 23.56 15.37
CA GLU A 532 27.87 22.66 15.54
C GLU A 532 26.79 23.01 14.51
N ASP A 533 26.59 22.16 13.50
CA ASP A 533 25.25 21.85 12.99
C ASP A 533 25.32 20.67 12.01
N VAL A 534 24.66 19.57 12.37
CA VAL A 534 24.58 18.33 11.58
C VAL A 534 23.11 18.02 11.36
N SER A 535 22.46 18.72 10.43
CA SER A 535 21.08 18.42 10.02
C SER A 535 20.93 18.04 8.55
N ASP A 536 21.84 18.44 7.65
CA ASP A 536 21.67 18.12 6.22
C ASP A 536 22.98 17.70 5.55
N ARG A 537 23.21 16.39 5.44
CA ARG A 537 24.07 15.81 4.39
C ARG A 537 23.52 14.46 3.93
N PRO A 538 23.34 14.22 2.62
CA PRO A 538 23.00 12.91 2.10
C PRO A 538 24.18 11.95 2.30
N LYS A 539 23.88 10.74 2.79
CA LYS A 539 24.85 9.68 3.08
C LYS A 539 24.71 8.59 2.01
N ILE A 540 25.70 8.44 1.13
CA ILE A 540 25.86 7.23 0.30
C ILE A 540 26.71 6.22 1.08
N LEU A 541 26.23 4.98 1.13
CA LEU A 541 26.85 3.79 1.74
C LEU A 541 28.11 3.32 1.03
#